data_AF-I4Z6G3-F1
#
_entry.id   AF-I4Z6G3-F1
#
_cell.length_a   1.000
_cell.length_b   1.000
_cell.length_c   1.000
_cell.angle_alpha   90.00
_cell.angle_beta   90.00
_cell.angle_gamma   90.00
#
_symmetry.space_group_name_H-M   'P 1'
#
loop_
_entity.id
_entity.type
_entity.pdbx_description
1 polymer ?
#
loop_
_entity_poly.entity_id
_entity_poly.type
_entity_poly.pdbx_seq_one_letter_code
_entity_poly.pdbx_strand_id
1 'polypeptide(L)'
;MIEFLSANMAPVMFAGLIVFLLMGYSVAFSLGACGLVFGFIGIQLDLLPASLMQALPLRIFGIMQNDTLLAIPFFTFMGLILERSGMAEDLLDTIGQLFGPIRGGLAYAVIFVGAMLAATTGVVA
;
A
#
# COMPACT_ATOMS: atom_id res chain seq x y z
N MET A 1 33.05 11.83 15.52
CA MET A 1 32.15 11.27 14.48
C MET A 1 31.02 10.45 15.09
N ILE A 2 31.31 9.55 16.04
CA ILE A 2 30.29 8.77 16.76
C ILE A 2 29.34 9.65 17.61
N GLU A 3 29.84 10.68 18.29
CA GLU A 3 29.00 11.65 19.03
C GLU A 3 28.05 12.48 18.14
N PHE A 4 28.45 12.78 16.91
CA PHE A 4 27.59 13.52 15.98
C PHE A 4 26.43 12.64 15.49
N LEU A 5 26.71 11.35 15.27
CA LEU A 5 25.74 10.36 14.83
C LEU A 5 24.75 10.00 15.95
N SER A 6 25.20 9.97 17.21
CA SER A 6 24.33 9.77 18.36
C SER A 6 23.44 10.99 18.64
N ALA A 7 23.95 12.20 18.47
CA ALA A 7 23.17 13.43 18.63
C ALA A 7 22.16 13.69 17.50
N ASN A 8 22.45 13.26 16.26
CA ASN A 8 21.64 13.57 15.07
C ASN A 8 21.10 12.33 14.35
N MET A 9 20.78 11.26 15.08
CA MET A 9 20.35 10.00 14.47
C MET A 9 19.07 10.14 13.63
N ALA A 10 18.06 10.89 14.10
CA ALA A 10 16.80 11.06 13.39
C ALA A 10 16.92 11.80 12.03
N PRO A 11 17.62 12.96 11.93
CA PRO A 11 17.90 13.58 10.64
C PRO A 11 18.68 12.68 9.66
N VAL A 12 19.64 11.90 10.17
CA VAL A 12 20.44 11.00 9.33
C VAL A 12 19.61 9.81 8.83
N MET A 13 18.73 9.26 9.67
CA MET A 13 17.75 8.24 9.26
C MET A 13 16.82 8.76 8.16
N PHE A 14 16.32 9.98 8.31
CA PHE A 14 15.43 10.59 7.32
C PHE A 14 16.14 10.86 5.98
N ALA A 15 17.36 11.41 6.02
CA ALA A 15 18.16 11.60 4.82
C ALA A 15 18.50 10.26 4.13
N GLY A 16 18.85 9.24 4.93
CA GLY A 16 19.10 7.89 4.44
C GLY A 16 17.86 7.30 3.73
N LEU A 17 16.68 7.46 4.31
CA LEU A 17 15.42 7.04 3.69
C LEU A 17 15.23 7.68 2.31
N ILE A 18 15.44 9.00 2.20
CA ILE A 18 15.32 9.71 0.93
C ILE A 18 16.24 9.09 -0.13
N VAL A 19 17.50 8.81 0.23
CA VAL A 19 18.46 8.18 -0.69
C VAL A 19 17.98 6.78 -1.12
N PHE A 20 17.48 5.96 -0.19
CA PHE A 20 16.92 4.64 -0.49
C PHE A 20 15.67 4.70 -1.38
N LEU A 21 14.84 5.74 -1.25
CA LEU A 21 13.68 5.94 -2.12
C LEU A 21 14.09 6.42 -3.53
N LEU A 22 15.11 7.26 -3.63
CA LEU A 22 15.64 7.75 -4.91
C LEU A 22 16.33 6.66 -5.74
N MET A 23 16.77 5.57 -5.12
CA MET A 23 17.25 4.37 -5.83
C MET A 23 16.15 3.65 -6.64
N GLY A 24 14.88 4.03 -6.48
CA GLY A 24 13.77 3.51 -7.30
C GLY A 24 13.33 2.08 -6.96
N TYR A 25 13.78 1.53 -5.82
CA TYR A 25 13.32 0.22 -5.35
C TYR A 25 11.95 0.34 -4.65
N SER A 26 11.25 -0.79 -4.46
CA SER A 26 9.93 -0.79 -3.81
C SER A 26 10.00 -0.15 -2.42
N VAL A 27 9.05 0.77 -2.15
CA VAL A 27 8.97 1.56 -0.92
C VAL A 27 9.00 0.69 0.34
N ALA A 28 8.35 -0.48 0.30
CA ALA A 28 8.31 -1.41 1.43
C ALA A 28 9.71 -1.91 1.80
N PHE A 29 10.52 -2.27 0.80
CA PHE A 29 11.88 -2.73 1.03
C PHE A 29 12.82 -1.58 1.40
N SER A 30 12.64 -0.39 0.83
CA SER A 30 13.43 0.80 1.21
C SER A 30 13.19 1.20 2.68
N LEU A 31 11.94 1.20 3.13
CA LEU A 31 11.58 1.42 4.54
C LEU A 31 12.15 0.34 5.45
N GLY A 32 12.03 -0.94 5.05
CA GLY A 32 12.56 -2.06 5.80
C GLY A 32 14.08 -2.02 5.94
N ALA A 33 14.80 -1.82 4.82
CA ALA A 33 16.25 -1.74 4.80
C ALA A 33 16.77 -0.57 5.64
N CYS A 34 16.19 0.63 5.46
CA CYS A 34 16.53 1.80 6.26
C CYS A 34 16.28 1.55 7.75
N GLY A 35 15.11 1.01 8.11
CA GLY A 35 14.77 0.69 9.51
C GLY A 35 15.72 -0.34 10.14
N LEU A 36 16.09 -1.38 9.41
CA LEU A 36 17.00 -2.44 9.91
C LEU A 36 18.45 -1.95 10.02
N VAL A 37 18.95 -1.20 9.02
CA VAL A 37 20.32 -0.66 9.02
C VAL A 37 20.51 0.32 10.19
N PHE A 38 19.60 1.28 10.33
CA PHE A 38 19.70 2.26 11.42
C PHE A 38 19.32 1.66 12.78
N GLY A 39 18.45 0.66 12.83
CA GLY A 39 18.18 -0.13 14.04
C GLY A 39 19.43 -0.85 14.53
N PHE A 40 20.19 -1.48 13.63
CA PHE A 40 21.45 -2.14 13.96
C PHE A 40 22.53 -1.15 14.42
N ILE A 41 22.68 -0.02 13.72
CA ILE A 41 23.62 1.05 14.13
C ILE A 41 23.24 1.63 15.50
N GLY A 42 21.95 1.85 15.76
CA GLY A 42 21.48 2.38 17.04
C GLY A 42 21.71 1.42 18.21
N ILE A 43 21.69 0.11 17.99
CA ILE A 43 22.07 -0.90 19.01
C ILE A 43 23.58 -0.87 19.28
N GLN A 44 24.43 -0.75 18.24
CA GLN A 44 25.88 -0.67 18.42
C GLN A 44 26.34 0.62 19.13
N LEU A 45 25.55 1.69 19.03
CA LEU A 45 25.82 2.97 19.66
C LEU A 45 25.19 3.12 21.05
N ASP A 46 24.63 2.04 21.62
CA ASP A 46 23.88 2.04 22.90
C ASP A 46 22.71 3.05 22.97
N LEU A 47 22.19 3.46 21.80
CA LEU A 47 21.06 4.39 21.68
C LEU A 47 19.70 3.66 21.74
N LEU A 48 19.68 2.38 21.36
CA LEU A 48 18.49 1.54 21.30
C LEU A 48 18.74 0.23 22.05
N PRO A 49 17.80 -0.24 22.88
CA PRO A 49 17.94 -1.52 23.55
C PRO A 49 17.83 -2.67 22.54
N ALA A 50 18.70 -3.67 22.64
CA ALA A 50 18.70 -4.83 21.74
C ALA A 50 17.38 -5.64 21.74
N SER A 51 16.56 -5.49 22.79
CA SER A 51 15.22 -6.09 22.88
C SER A 51 14.26 -5.59 21.79
N LEU A 52 14.49 -4.40 21.22
CA LEU A 52 13.68 -3.87 20.11
C LEU A 52 13.78 -4.76 18.86
N MET A 53 14.93 -5.41 18.65
CA MET A 53 15.12 -6.35 17.54
C MET A 53 14.26 -7.61 17.72
N GLN A 54 14.09 -8.07 18.97
CA GLN A 54 13.22 -9.20 19.31
C GLN A 54 11.72 -8.86 19.19
N ALA A 55 11.38 -7.57 19.26
CA ALA A 55 10.01 -7.11 19.04
C ALA A 55 9.61 -7.08 17.55
N LEU A 56 10.58 -7.08 16.62
CA LEU A 56 10.30 -7.03 15.17
C LEU A 56 9.50 -8.24 14.68
N PRO A 57 9.89 -9.51 14.96
CA PRO A 57 9.08 -10.67 14.59
C PRO A 57 7.66 -10.57 15.14
N LEU A 58 7.52 -10.20 16.42
CA LEU A 58 6.21 -10.08 17.06
C LEU A 58 5.31 -9.06 16.34
N ARG A 59 5.87 -7.92 15.94
CA ARG A 59 5.18 -6.91 15.13
C ARG A 59 4.76 -7.44 13.77
N ILE A 60 5.65 -8.16 13.07
CA ILE A 60 5.34 -8.72 11.75
C ILE A 60 4.19 -9.73 11.86
N PHE A 61 4.24 -10.64 12.84
CA PHE A 61 3.15 -11.57 13.10
C PHE A 61 1.85 -10.85 13.47
N GLY A 62 1.91 -9.80 14.29
CA GLY A 62 0.75 -8.99 14.62
C GLY A 62 0.11 -8.30 13.40
N ILE A 63 0.92 -7.84 12.43
CA ILE A 63 0.41 -7.28 11.18
C ILE A 63 -0.24 -8.38 10.32
N MET A 64 0.39 -9.56 10.20
CA MET A 64 -0.19 -10.68 9.43
C MET A 64 -1.52 -11.17 10.00
N GLN A 65 -1.74 -11.02 11.31
CA GLN A 65 -3.00 -11.36 11.98
C GLN A 65 -4.08 -10.28 11.84
N ASN A 66 -3.82 -9.19 11.13
CA ASN A 66 -4.81 -8.13 10.96
C ASN A 66 -5.93 -8.59 10.02
N ASP A 67 -7.16 -8.65 10.55
CA ASP A 67 -8.36 -9.05 9.82
C ASP A 67 -8.63 -8.16 8.59
N THR A 68 -8.15 -6.93 8.58
CA THR A 68 -8.24 -6.03 7.41
C THR A 68 -7.49 -6.58 6.21
N LEU A 69 -6.41 -7.35 6.43
CA LEU A 69 -5.68 -7.98 5.33
C LEU A 69 -6.49 -9.10 4.66
N LEU A 70 -7.48 -9.69 5.35
CA LEU A 70 -8.43 -10.62 4.74
C LEU A 70 -9.31 -9.92 3.69
N ALA A 71 -9.46 -8.59 3.76
CA ALA A 71 -10.19 -7.86 2.74
C ALA A 71 -9.55 -8.01 1.35
N ILE A 72 -8.21 -8.15 1.26
CA ILE A 72 -7.50 -8.30 -0.02
C ILE A 72 -8.01 -9.51 -0.82
N PRO A 73 -7.96 -10.76 -0.31
CA PRO A 73 -8.48 -11.91 -1.05
C PRO A 73 -9.99 -11.84 -1.28
N PHE A 74 -10.77 -11.29 -0.34
CA PHE A 74 -12.23 -11.15 -0.53
C PHE A 74 -12.58 -10.14 -1.62
N PHE A 75 -11.87 -9.02 -1.72
CA PHE A 75 -12.05 -8.04 -2.80
C PHE A 75 -11.64 -8.62 -4.15
N THR A 76 -10.50 -9.31 -4.23
CA THR A 76 -10.09 -10.03 -5.45
C THR A 76 -11.12 -11.09 -5.84
N PHE A 77 -11.65 -11.86 -4.89
CA PHE A 77 -12.68 -12.87 -5.14
C PHE A 77 -13.98 -12.25 -5.67
N MET A 78 -14.43 -11.14 -5.08
CA MET A 78 -15.61 -10.43 -5.54
C MET A 78 -15.40 -9.83 -6.94
N GLY A 79 -14.20 -9.29 -7.24
CA GLY A 79 -13.83 -8.86 -8.58
C GLY A 79 -13.92 -9.98 -9.61
N LEU A 80 -13.40 -11.16 -9.27
CA LEU A 80 -13.50 -12.34 -10.13
C LEU A 80 -14.95 -12.79 -10.34
N ILE A 81 -15.80 -12.75 -9.30
CA ILE A 81 -17.23 -13.05 -9.44
C ILE A 81 -17.91 -12.06 -10.39
N LEU A 82 -17.65 -10.76 -10.24
CA LEU A 82 -18.24 -9.71 -11.09
C LEU A 82 -17.82 -9.87 -12.55
N GLU A 83 -16.55 -10.19 -12.81
CA GLU A 83 -16.03 -10.47 -14.15
C GLU A 83 -16.68 -11.72 -14.75
N ARG A 84 -16.73 -12.82 -13.99
CA ARG A 84 -17.23 -14.11 -14.47
C ARG A 84 -18.75 -14.19 -14.60
N SER A 85 -19.48 -13.36 -13.87
CA SER A 85 -20.95 -13.31 -13.93
C SER A 85 -21.48 -12.43 -15.06
N GLY A 86 -20.62 -11.66 -15.75
CA GLY A 86 -21.04 -10.70 -16.78
C GLY A 86 -21.74 -9.45 -16.22
N MET A 87 -21.96 -9.36 -14.90
CA MET A 87 -22.68 -8.25 -14.28
C MET A 87 -21.98 -6.90 -14.52
N ALA A 88 -20.65 -6.87 -14.61
CA ALA A 88 -19.91 -5.63 -14.88
C ALA A 88 -20.23 -5.07 -16.28
N GLU A 89 -20.39 -5.93 -17.27
CA GLU A 89 -20.70 -5.57 -18.66
C GLU A 89 -22.16 -5.14 -18.79
N ASP A 90 -23.08 -5.91 -18.22
CA ASP A 90 -24.52 -5.59 -18.20
C ASP A 90 -24.80 -4.23 -17.53
N LEU A 91 -24.07 -3.91 -16.46
CA LEU A 91 -24.17 -2.62 -15.78
C LEU A 91 -23.65 -1.47 -16.65
N LEU A 92 -22.51 -1.65 -17.32
CA LEU A 92 -21.95 -0.65 -18.24
C LEU A 92 -22.89 -0.37 -19.41
N ASP A 93 -23.47 -1.40 -20.02
CA ASP A 93 -24.40 -1.26 -21.13
C ASP A 93 -25.69 -0.55 -20.71
N THR A 94 -26.24 -0.92 -19.55
CA THR A 94 -27.47 -0.30 -19.02
C THR A 94 -27.27 1.19 -18.72
N ILE A 95 -26.15 1.55 -18.08
CA ILE A 95 -25.83 2.95 -17.79
C ILE A 95 -25.47 3.70 -19.08
N GLY A 96 -24.77 3.06 -20.02
CA GLY A 96 -24.47 3.62 -21.34
C GLY A 96 -25.73 4.00 -22.12
N GLN A 97 -26.77 3.17 -22.06
CA GLN A 97 -28.08 3.46 -22.65
C GLN A 97 -28.80 4.60 -21.92
N LEU A 98 -28.70 4.65 -20.59
CA LEU A 98 -29.30 5.71 -19.76
C LEU A 98 -28.73 7.11 -20.09
N PHE A 99 -27.41 7.21 -20.27
CA PHE A 99 -26.74 8.48 -20.58
C PHE A 99 -26.53 8.71 -22.09
N GLY A 100 -26.84 7.73 -22.94
CA GLY A 100 -26.67 7.78 -24.40
C GLY A 100 -27.24 9.00 -25.14
N PRO A 101 -28.40 9.57 -24.77
CA PRO A 101 -28.93 10.76 -25.45
C PRO A 101 -28.16 12.05 -25.15
N ILE A 102 -27.30 12.06 -24.13
CA ILE A 102 -26.52 13.24 -23.73
C ILE A 102 -25.20 13.26 -24.51
N ARG A 103 -24.83 14.41 -25.07
CA ARG A 103 -23.52 14.59 -25.72
C ARG A 103 -22.39 14.32 -24.71
N GLY A 104 -21.60 13.28 -24.94
CA GLY A 104 -20.56 12.82 -24.01
C GLY A 104 -21.06 11.90 -22.89
N GLY A 105 -22.35 11.52 -22.88
CA GLY A 105 -22.96 10.72 -21.83
C GLY A 105 -22.33 9.33 -21.63
N LEU A 106 -21.83 8.71 -22.71
CA LEU A 106 -21.05 7.47 -22.63
C LEU A 106 -19.75 7.64 -21.80
N ALA A 107 -19.06 8.77 -21.91
CA ALA A 107 -17.85 9.02 -21.12
C ALA A 107 -18.18 9.18 -19.63
N TYR A 108 -19.27 9.88 -19.31
CA TYR A 108 -19.76 10.01 -17.93
C TYR A 108 -20.20 8.66 -17.36
N ALA A 109 -20.88 7.83 -18.16
CA ALA A 109 -21.27 6.47 -17.78
C ALA A 109 -20.05 5.61 -17.39
N VAL A 110 -18.99 5.61 -18.21
CA VAL A 110 -17.77 4.84 -17.92
C VAL A 110 -17.07 5.31 -16.65
N ILE A 111 -16.93 6.63 -16.44
CA ILE A 111 -16.29 7.16 -15.22
C ILE A 111 -17.10 6.77 -13.98
N PHE A 112 -18.43 6.92 -14.03
CA PHE A 112 -19.29 6.65 -12.88
C PHE A 112 -19.36 5.16 -12.55
N VAL A 113 -19.59 4.31 -13.55
CA VAL A 113 -19.66 2.85 -13.35
C VAL A 113 -18.29 2.29 -13.01
N GLY A 114 -17.22 2.76 -13.68
CA GLY A 114 -15.85 2.40 -13.35
C GLY A 114 -15.48 2.75 -11.91
N ALA A 115 -15.87 3.94 -11.44
CA ALA A 115 -15.66 4.32 -10.04
C ALA A 115 -16.44 3.44 -9.06
N MET A 116 -17.70 3.10 -9.35
CA MET A 116 -18.51 2.21 -8.50
C MET A 116 -17.95 0.78 -8.46
N LEU A 117 -17.57 0.22 -9.62
CA LEU A 117 -17.01 -1.13 -9.70
C LEU A 117 -15.61 -1.20 -9.08
N ALA A 118 -14.77 -0.17 -9.25
CA ALA A 118 -13.46 -0.08 -8.60
C ALA A 118 -13.58 0.02 -7.07
N ALA A 119 -14.55 0.80 -6.57
CA ALA A 119 -14.78 0.96 -5.15
C ALA A 119 -15.20 -0.34 -4.46
N THR A 120 -15.96 -1.21 -5.16
CA THR A 120 -16.38 -2.49 -4.60
C THR A 120 -15.29 -3.55 -4.72
N THR A 121 -14.55 -3.59 -5.84
CA THR A 121 -13.53 -4.63 -6.13
C THR A 121 -12.15 -4.35 -5.57
N GLY A 122 -11.87 -3.13 -5.12
CA GLY A 122 -10.59 -2.72 -4.53
C GLY A 122 -9.40 -2.75 -5.50
N VAL A 123 -9.55 -3.31 -6.69
CA VAL A 123 -8.50 -3.53 -7.69
C VAL A 123 -9.09 -3.30 -9.09
N VAL A 124 -9.17 -2.04 -9.50
CA VAL A 124 -9.14 -1.68 -10.92
C VAL A 124 -8.16 -0.52 -11.07
N ALA A 125 -6.89 -0.88 -11.20
CA ALA A 125 -5.79 -0.02 -11.62
C ALA A 125 -4.96 -0.78 -12.66
#